data_AF-A0A0V8RVT1-F1
#
_entry.id   AF-A0A0V8RVT1-F1
#
_cell.length_a   1.000
_cell.length_b   1.000
_cell.length_c   1.000
_cell.angle_alpha   90.00
_cell.angle_beta   90.00
_cell.angle_gamma   90.00
#
_symmetry.space_group_name_H-M   'P 1'
#
loop_
_entity.id
_entity.type
_entity.pdbx_description
1 polymer ?
#
loop_
_entity_poly.entity_id
_entity_poly.type
_entity_poly.pdbx_seq_one_letter_code
_entity_poly.pdbx_strand_id
1 'polypeptide(L)'
;MYAEGFWSRPRSLGEIRRAFRRAAAEGRAGVYLVGLLEVREILDASEQGWAAILQRHPELRHSPHLLRPGDRPAAVTGRGLLVHPPAPLSEPGPGPQAQRPARLLQRLLGASAAEALARGRYRRSRIVDRSLDEVAELLREEGHRVLELSTPA
;
A
#
# COMPACT_ATOMS: atom_id res chain seq x y z
N MET A 1 -7.67 14.16 1.93
CA MET A 1 -6.86 14.44 0.74
C MET A 1 -5.97 15.64 1.05
N TYR A 2 -4.71 15.67 0.59
CA TYR A 2 -3.87 16.86 0.73
C TYR A 2 -4.45 18.01 -0.10
N ALA A 3 -4.16 19.26 0.28
CA ALA A 3 -4.58 20.42 -0.52
C ALA A 3 -3.98 20.36 -1.93
N GLU A 4 -4.65 20.96 -2.90
CA GLU A 4 -4.13 21.07 -4.26
C GLU A 4 -2.74 21.72 -4.26
N GLY A 5 -1.83 21.18 -5.08
CA GLY A 5 -0.43 21.63 -5.10
C GLY A 5 0.39 21.28 -3.85
N PHE A 6 -0.12 20.48 -2.90
CA PHE A 6 0.68 20.10 -1.73
C PHE A 6 2.01 19.42 -2.11
N TRP A 7 1.96 18.57 -3.14
CA TRP A 7 3.10 17.82 -3.70
C TRP A 7 3.84 18.54 -4.84
N SER A 8 3.51 19.80 -5.16
CA SER A 8 4.19 20.54 -6.25
C SER A 8 5.65 20.89 -5.95
N ARG A 9 6.09 20.72 -4.70
CA ARG A 9 7.48 20.88 -4.27
C ARG A 9 7.86 19.79 -3.29
N PRO A 10 9.16 19.48 -3.15
CA PRO A 10 9.67 18.66 -2.05
C PRO A 10 9.21 19.20 -0.69
N ARG A 11 8.82 18.30 0.21
CA ARG A 11 8.33 18.61 1.56
C ARG A 11 9.16 17.85 2.59
N SER A 12 9.45 18.50 3.71
CA SER A 12 10.02 17.81 4.86
C SER A 12 9.01 16.85 5.48
N LEU A 13 9.50 15.81 6.16
CA LEU A 13 8.67 14.87 6.92
C LEU A 13 7.81 15.60 7.98
N GLY A 14 8.34 16.67 8.58
CA GLY A 14 7.62 17.51 9.54
C GLY A 14 6.42 18.23 8.92
N GLU A 15 6.56 18.78 7.71
CA GLU A 15 5.45 19.40 6.98
C GLU A 15 4.36 18.37 6.64
N ILE A 16 4.75 17.19 6.14
CA ILE A 16 3.84 16.09 5.81
C ILE A 16 3.03 15.68 7.05
N ARG A 17 3.71 15.46 8.19
CA ARG A 17 3.08 15.11 9.46
C ARG A 17 2.13 16.19 9.98
N ARG A 18 2.46 17.48 9.83
CA ARG A 18 1.56 18.58 10.23
C ARG A 18 0.32 18.64 9.34
N ALA A 19 0.49 18.54 8.03
CA ALA A 19 -0.61 18.55 7.08
C ALA A 19 -1.55 17.36 7.29
N PHE A 20 -1.00 16.16 7.51
CA PHE A 20 -1.78 14.98 7.86
C PHE A 20 -2.58 15.18 9.16
N ARG A 21 -1.94 15.64 10.25
CA ARG A 21 -2.62 15.88 11.54
C ARG A 21 -3.78 16.86 11.39
N ARG A 22 -3.57 17.95 10.64
CA ARG A 22 -4.62 18.93 10.34
C ARG A 22 -5.76 18.29 9.55
N ALA A 23 -5.46 17.59 8.45
CA ALA A 23 -6.47 16.91 7.66
C ALA A 23 -7.25 15.86 8.49
N ALA A 24 -6.58 15.16 9.39
CA ALA A 24 -7.22 14.19 10.28
C ALA A 24 -8.13 14.84 11.32
N ALA A 25 -7.74 15.99 11.89
CA ALA A 25 -8.57 16.77 12.81
C ALA A 25 -9.81 17.36 12.11
N GLU A 26 -9.68 17.75 10.85
CA GLU A 26 -10.78 18.23 10.01
C GLU A 26 -11.60 17.08 9.38
N GLY A 27 -11.27 15.84 9.72
CA GLY A 27 -11.95 14.65 9.21
C GLY A 27 -11.73 14.32 7.74
N ARG A 28 -10.80 15.00 7.08
CA ARG A 28 -10.44 14.82 5.66
C ARG A 28 -9.35 13.77 5.42
N ALA A 29 -8.86 13.11 6.47
CA ALA A 29 -7.91 12.00 6.34
C ALA A 29 -8.64 10.67 6.26
N GLY A 30 -8.04 9.71 5.54
CA GLY A 30 -8.55 8.36 5.40
C GLY A 30 -7.45 7.40 4.95
N VAL A 31 -7.75 6.11 5.00
CA VAL A 31 -6.93 5.01 4.51
C VAL A 31 -7.38 4.65 3.10
N TYR A 32 -6.42 4.49 2.20
CA TYR A 32 -6.64 4.18 0.80
C TYR A 32 -5.75 3.01 0.40
N LEU A 33 -6.29 2.11 -0.42
CA LEU A 33 -5.54 1.10 -1.15
C LEU A 33 -4.95 1.74 -2.40
N VAL A 34 -3.63 1.76 -2.48
CA VAL A 34 -2.87 2.36 -3.60
C VAL A 34 -2.25 1.32 -4.51
N GLY A 35 -2.08 0.10 -4.02
CA GLY A 35 -1.48 -1.01 -4.76
C GLY A 35 -1.60 -2.33 -4.02
N LEU A 36 -1.35 -3.40 -4.76
CA LEU A 36 -1.37 -4.79 -4.31
C LEU A 36 -0.06 -5.47 -4.73
N LEU A 37 0.39 -6.45 -3.96
CA LEU A 37 1.58 -7.22 -4.25
C LEU A 37 1.30 -8.70 -3.96
N GLU A 38 1.37 -9.54 -4.99
CA GLU A 38 1.52 -10.98 -4.84
C GLU A 38 3.01 -11.28 -4.67
N VAL A 39 3.37 -11.85 -3.53
CA VAL A 39 4.73 -12.27 -3.21
C VAL A 39 4.94 -13.69 -3.73
N ARG A 40 5.88 -13.88 -4.65
CA ARG A 40 6.26 -15.21 -5.17
C ARG A 40 7.50 -15.74 -4.47
N GLU A 41 8.51 -14.89 -4.31
CA GLU A 41 9.74 -15.25 -3.62
C GLU A 41 10.23 -14.08 -2.77
N ILE A 42 10.74 -14.42 -1.58
CA ILE A 42 11.46 -13.50 -0.71
C ILE A 42 12.93 -13.90 -0.77
N LEU A 43 13.76 -12.99 -1.26
CA LEU A 43 15.18 -13.18 -1.48
C LEU A 43 15.95 -12.48 -0.38
N ASP A 44 16.44 -13.25 0.59
CA ASP A 44 17.24 -12.70 1.69
C ASP A 44 18.71 -12.55 1.26
N ALA A 45 19.13 -11.31 1.03
CA ALA A 45 20.50 -11.00 0.65
C ALA A 45 21.51 -11.25 1.80
N SER A 46 21.04 -11.39 3.05
CA SER A 46 21.89 -11.76 4.19
C SER A 46 22.36 -13.21 4.13
N GLU A 47 21.54 -14.10 3.56
CA GLU A 47 21.82 -15.53 3.46
C GLU A 47 22.53 -15.88 2.14
N GLN A 48 22.03 -15.35 1.02
CA GLN A 48 22.46 -15.76 -0.32
C GLN A 48 23.50 -14.82 -0.94
N GLY A 49 23.59 -13.59 -0.45
CA GLY A 49 24.42 -12.53 -1.03
C GLY A 49 23.86 -11.96 -2.34
N TRP A 50 24.02 -10.65 -2.52
CA TRP A 50 23.48 -9.94 -3.69
C TRP A 50 24.03 -10.45 -5.02
N ALA A 51 25.29 -10.87 -5.09
CA ALA A 51 25.88 -11.36 -6.33
C ALA A 51 25.17 -12.61 -6.86
N ALA A 52 24.84 -13.57 -5.98
CA ALA A 52 24.11 -14.78 -6.36
C ALA A 52 22.65 -14.46 -6.72
N ILE A 53 22.01 -13.57 -5.96
CA ILE A 53 20.65 -13.10 -6.26
C ILE A 53 20.60 -12.45 -7.65
N LEU A 54 21.55 -11.59 -8.01
CA LEU A 54 21.57 -10.90 -9.31
C LEU A 54 21.92 -11.80 -10.50
N GLN A 55 22.52 -12.97 -10.26
CA GLN A 55 22.69 -13.98 -11.30
C GLN A 55 21.36 -14.67 -11.62
N ARG A 56 20.53 -14.92 -10.60
CA ARG A 56 19.21 -15.55 -10.75
C ARG A 56 18.11 -14.57 -11.16
N HIS A 57 18.22 -13.32 -10.70
CA HIS A 57 17.23 -12.24 -10.84
C HIS A 57 17.92 -10.95 -11.33
N PRO A 58 18.39 -10.91 -12.59
CA PRO A 58 19.10 -9.76 -13.14
C PRO A 58 18.27 -8.46 -13.14
N GLU A 59 16.94 -8.56 -13.19
CA GLU A 59 16.00 -7.43 -13.08
C GLU A 59 16.15 -6.65 -11.76
N LEU A 60 16.66 -7.29 -10.70
CA LEU A 60 16.88 -6.64 -9.41
C LEU A 60 18.07 -5.70 -9.38
N ARG A 61 18.85 -5.57 -10.47
CA ARG A 61 19.93 -4.58 -10.60
C ARG A 61 19.47 -3.13 -10.41
N HIS A 62 18.18 -2.88 -10.65
CA HIS A 62 17.57 -1.56 -10.46
C HIS A 62 16.91 -1.40 -9.08
N SER A 63 17.00 -2.42 -8.21
CA SER A 63 16.41 -2.36 -6.88
C SER A 63 17.09 -1.28 -6.04
N PRO A 64 16.32 -0.37 -5.40
CA PRO A 64 16.89 0.67 -4.54
C PRO A 64 17.62 0.09 -3.32
N HIS A 65 17.37 -1.18 -3.00
CA HIS A 65 18.01 -1.91 -1.91
C HIS A 65 19.48 -2.27 -2.19
N LEU A 66 19.92 -2.24 -3.46
CA LEU A 66 21.33 -2.34 -3.82
C LEU A 66 22.13 -1.07 -3.47
N LEU A 67 21.45 0.07 -3.34
CA LEU A 67 22.08 1.39 -3.23
C LEU A 67 22.46 1.76 -1.79
N ARG A 68 22.29 0.85 -0.82
CA ARG A 68 22.57 1.10 0.60
C ARG A 68 23.68 0.18 1.13
N PRO A 69 24.94 0.65 1.15
CA PRO A 69 26.04 -0.10 1.73
C PRO A 69 25.77 -0.43 3.20
N GLY A 70 25.77 -1.70 3.56
CA GLY A 70 25.60 -2.18 4.94
C GLY A 70 24.19 -2.64 5.32
N ASP A 71 23.16 -2.28 4.55
CA ASP A 71 21.85 -2.90 4.70
C ASP A 71 21.93 -4.35 4.17
N ARG A 72 21.30 -5.29 4.90
CA ARG A 72 21.04 -6.66 4.42
C ARG A 72 19.56 -6.82 4.10
N PRO A 73 19.06 -6.16 3.04
CA PRO A 73 17.64 -6.11 2.75
C PRO A 73 17.16 -7.45 2.16
N ALA A 74 15.91 -7.78 2.43
CA ALA A 74 15.19 -8.76 1.64
C ALA A 74 14.67 -8.08 0.36
N ALA A 75 14.84 -8.72 -0.79
CA ALA A 75 14.12 -8.38 -2.02
C ALA A 75 12.88 -9.26 -2.13
N VAL A 76 11.84 -8.74 -2.77
CA VAL A 76 10.62 -9.49 -3.04
C VAL A 76 10.40 -9.50 -4.54
N THR A 77 10.24 -10.69 -5.11
CA THR A 77 9.82 -10.85 -6.51
C THR A 77 8.36 -11.30 -6.53
N GLY A 78 7.65 -10.89 -7.55
CA GLY A 78 6.22 -11.16 -7.64
C GLY A 78 5.50 -10.26 -8.62
N ARG A 79 4.18 -10.19 -8.46
CA ARG A 79 3.29 -9.41 -9.33
C ARG A 79 2.75 -8.23 -8.54
N GLY A 80 2.99 -7.02 -9.05
CA GLY A 80 2.50 -5.78 -8.45
C GLY A 80 1.35 -5.19 -9.25
N LEU A 81 0.33 -4.68 -8.58
CA LEU A 81 -0.77 -3.92 -9.21
C LEU A 81 -0.87 -2.53 -8.57
N LEU A 82 -1.07 -1.50 -9.39
CA LEU A 82 -1.39 -0.15 -8.96
C LEU A 82 -2.89 0.12 -9.09
N VAL A 83 -3.46 0.81 -8.11
CA VAL A 83 -4.89 1.16 -8.08
C VAL A 83 -5.07 2.64 -8.37
N HIS A 84 -5.84 2.98 -9.40
CA HIS A 84 -6.04 4.36 -9.82
C HIS A 84 -7.51 4.69 -10.18
N PRO A 85 -8.14 5.71 -9.55
CA PRO A 85 -7.62 6.46 -8.41
C PRO A 85 -7.44 5.56 -7.18
N PRO A 86 -6.71 5.96 -6.13
CA PRO A 86 -6.61 5.17 -4.90
C PRO A 86 -7.99 4.82 -4.34
N ALA A 87 -8.18 3.55 -3.96
CA ALA A 87 -9.47 3.07 -3.52
C ALA A 87 -9.68 3.30 -2.01
N PRO A 88 -10.77 3.94 -1.57
CA PRO A 88 -10.97 4.22 -0.15
C PRO A 88 -11.22 2.92 0.62
N LEU A 89 -10.44 2.72 1.70
CA LEU A 89 -10.70 1.68 2.70
C LEU A 89 -11.40 2.24 3.94
N SER A 90 -11.37 3.56 4.12
CA SER A 90 -12.08 4.26 5.18
C SER A 90 -12.83 5.46 4.63
N GLU A 91 -13.97 5.76 5.23
CA GLU A 91 -14.68 7.01 4.99
C GLU A 91 -14.14 8.15 5.87
N PRO A 92 -14.12 9.40 5.34
CA PRO A 92 -13.90 10.60 6.15
C PRO A 92 -14.85 10.64 7.36
N GLY A 93 -14.36 11.12 8.50
CA GLY A 93 -15.17 11.26 9.71
C GLY A 93 -14.55 12.29 10.65
N PRO A 94 -15.29 12.88 11.62
CA PRO A 94 -14.88 14.04 12.41
C PRO A 94 -13.64 13.86 13.30
N GLY A 95 -12.97 12.71 13.21
CA GLY A 95 -11.66 12.46 13.79
C GLY A 95 -11.19 11.03 13.50
N PRO A 96 -9.94 10.69 13.86
CA PRO A 96 -9.36 9.36 13.60
C PRO A 96 -10.13 8.19 14.23
N GLN A 97 -10.93 8.45 15.27
CA GLN A 97 -11.73 7.45 15.98
C GLN A 97 -13.13 7.27 15.36
N ALA A 98 -13.53 8.19 14.48
CA ALA A 98 -14.85 8.22 13.86
C ALA A 98 -14.82 7.78 12.37
N GLN A 99 -13.66 7.35 11.88
CA GLN A 99 -13.53 6.80 10.52
C GLN A 99 -14.27 5.47 10.43
N ARG A 100 -15.24 5.40 9.53
CA ARG A 100 -15.99 4.17 9.23
C ARG A 100 -15.28 3.37 8.13
N PRO A 101 -15.41 2.05 8.11
CA PRO A 101 -14.90 1.26 6.99
C PRO A 101 -15.68 1.58 5.73
N ALA A 102 -14.98 1.87 4.63
CA ALA A 102 -15.62 2.07 3.33
C ALA A 102 -16.24 0.76 2.81
N ARG A 103 -17.20 0.87 1.89
CA ARG A 103 -17.87 -0.27 1.25
C ARG A 103 -16.88 -1.31 0.71
N LEU A 104 -15.82 -0.88 0.02
CA LEU A 104 -14.78 -1.77 -0.50
C LEU A 104 -14.16 -2.64 0.60
N LEU A 105 -13.79 -2.05 1.74
CA LEU A 105 -13.22 -2.80 2.86
C LEU A 105 -14.23 -3.80 3.44
N GLN A 106 -15.50 -3.42 3.51
CA GLN A 106 -16.57 -4.31 3.95
C GLN A 106 -16.78 -5.48 2.97
N ARG A 107 -16.66 -5.26 1.65
CA ARG A 107 -16.71 -6.34 0.64
C ARG A 107 -15.50 -7.26 0.73
N LEU A 108 -14.32 -6.71 1.00
CA LEU A 108 -13.09 -7.49 1.15
C LEU A 108 -13.10 -8.38 2.40
N LEU A 109 -13.52 -7.84 3.55
CA LEU A 109 -13.36 -8.49 4.86
C LEU A 109 -14.67 -9.00 5.49
N GLY A 110 -15.81 -8.54 4.99
CA GLY A 110 -17.08 -8.58 5.71
C GLY A 110 -17.24 -7.40 6.68
N ALA A 111 -18.49 -6.95 6.90
CA ALA A 111 -18.81 -5.77 7.70
C ALA A 111 -18.20 -5.81 9.13
N SER A 112 -18.39 -6.92 9.84
CA SER A 112 -17.90 -7.07 11.23
C SER A 112 -16.38 -6.99 11.33
N ALA A 113 -15.65 -7.57 10.37
CA ALA A 113 -14.20 -7.53 10.36
C ALA A 113 -13.66 -6.15 9.96
N ALA A 114 -14.31 -5.49 8.99
CA ALA A 114 -13.98 -4.14 8.58
C ALA A 114 -14.18 -3.13 9.73
N GLU A 115 -15.28 -3.24 10.49
CA GLU A 115 -15.53 -2.45 11.69
C GLU A 115 -14.48 -2.69 12.79
N ALA A 116 -14.11 -3.96 13.03
CA ALA A 116 -13.05 -4.28 13.97
C ALA A 116 -11.70 -3.65 13.58
N LEU A 117 -11.38 -3.67 12.28
CA LEU A 117 -10.16 -3.06 11.75
C LEU A 117 -10.17 -1.53 11.86
N ALA A 118 -11.29 -0.89 11.54
CA ALA A 118 -11.47 0.55 11.66
C ALA A 118 -11.33 1.02 13.11
N ARG A 119 -11.99 0.34 14.07
CA ARG A 119 -11.82 0.62 15.52
C ARG A 119 -10.38 0.42 16.00
N GLY A 120 -9.68 -0.55 15.42
CA GLY A 120 -8.25 -0.80 15.62
C GLY A 120 -7.31 0.19 14.90
N ARG A 121 -7.86 1.23 14.25
CA ARG A 121 -7.12 2.23 13.46
C ARG A 121 -6.20 1.61 12.42
N TYR A 122 -6.63 0.50 11.83
CA TYR A 122 -5.89 -0.22 10.78
C TYR A 122 -4.49 -0.70 11.21
N ARG A 123 -4.22 -0.76 12.53
CA ARG A 123 -2.90 -1.18 13.06
C ARG A 123 -2.69 -2.68 13.10
N ARG A 124 -3.77 -3.45 13.13
CA ARG A 124 -3.71 -4.92 13.17
C ARG A 124 -4.00 -5.45 11.77
N SER A 125 -2.97 -5.91 11.08
CA SER A 125 -3.13 -6.69 9.85
C SER A 125 -3.87 -7.99 10.17
N ARG A 126 -5.00 -8.23 9.50
CA ARG A 126 -5.61 -9.57 9.46
C ARG A 126 -5.18 -10.23 8.15
N ILE A 127 -4.90 -11.53 8.21
CA ILE A 127 -4.75 -12.34 7.01
C ILE A 127 -6.16 -12.57 6.45
N VAL A 128 -6.29 -12.35 5.15
CA VAL A 128 -7.53 -12.51 4.42
C VAL A 128 -7.21 -13.47 3.29
N ASP A 129 -7.94 -14.57 3.23
CA ASP A 129 -7.74 -15.56 2.18
C ASP A 129 -8.49 -15.12 0.93
N ARG A 130 -7.78 -14.40 0.06
CA ARG A 130 -8.27 -13.86 -1.22
C ARG A 130 -7.14 -13.89 -2.23
N SER A 131 -7.46 -14.26 -3.47
CA SER A 131 -6.49 -14.17 -4.55
C SER A 131 -6.28 -12.71 -4.98
N LEU A 132 -5.12 -12.42 -5.57
CA LEU A 132 -4.84 -11.10 -6.13
C LEU A 132 -5.86 -10.72 -7.21
N ASP A 133 -6.27 -11.68 -8.04
CA ASP A 133 -7.22 -11.46 -9.13
C ASP A 133 -8.64 -11.18 -8.60
N GLU A 134 -9.09 -11.87 -7.55
CA GLU A 134 -10.38 -11.58 -6.90
C GLU A 134 -10.43 -10.14 -6.39
N VAL A 135 -9.35 -9.66 -5.77
CA VAL A 135 -9.26 -8.29 -5.27
C VAL A 135 -9.21 -7.30 -6.43
N ALA A 136 -8.51 -7.63 -7.51
CA ALA A 136 -8.44 -6.79 -8.71
C ALA A 136 -9.80 -6.64 -9.39
N GLU A 137 -10.57 -7.73 -9.54
CA GLU A 137 -11.93 -7.66 -10.09
C GLU A 137 -12.84 -6.82 -9.23
N LEU A 138 -12.82 -7.02 -7.90
CA LEU A 138 -13.59 -6.22 -6.97
C LEU A 138 -13.32 -4.72 -7.11
N LEU A 139 -12.05 -4.35 -7.30
CA LEU A 139 -11.67 -2.95 -7.52
C LEU A 139 -12.21 -2.40 -8.84
N ARG A 140 -12.19 -3.20 -9.91
CA ARG A 140 -12.76 -2.80 -11.21
C ARG A 140 -14.27 -2.60 -11.12
N GLU A 141 -14.98 -3.47 -10.40
CA GLU A 141 -16.43 -3.32 -10.14
C GLU A 141 -16.76 -2.04 -9.37
N GLU A 142 -15.89 -1.60 -8.45
CA GLU A 142 -16.02 -0.33 -7.72
C GLU A 142 -15.52 0.88 -8.56
N GLY A 143 -15.20 0.69 -9.85
CA GLY A 143 -14.84 1.75 -10.79
C GLY A 143 -13.36 2.16 -10.78
N HIS A 144 -12.49 1.38 -10.15
CA HIS A 144 -11.05 1.64 -10.15
C HIS A 144 -10.34 0.98 -11.34
N ARG A 145 -9.34 1.66 -11.90
CA ARG A 145 -8.40 1.05 -12.83
C ARG A 145 -7.32 0.32 -12.04
N VAL A 146 -7.05 -0.92 -12.43
CA VAL A 146 -5.98 -1.74 -11.85
C VAL A 146 -4.93 -1.96 -12.92
N LEU A 147 -3.75 -1.37 -12.72
CA LEU A 147 -2.65 -1.37 -13.67
C LEU A 147 -1.57 -2.34 -13.21
N GLU A 148 -1.16 -3.26 -14.06
CA GLU A 148 -0.07 -4.17 -13.74
C GLU A 148 1.27 -3.43 -13.78
N LEU A 149 2.05 -3.55 -12.70
CA LEU A 149 3.40 -3.06 -12.65
C LEU A 149 4.26 -3.99 -13.50
N SER A 150 4.53 -3.54 -14.73
CA SER A 150 5.48 -4.20 -15.59
C SER A 150 6.88 -4.00 -15.03
N THR A 151 7.65 -5.08 -14.88
CA THR A 151 9.09 -4.95 -14.73
C THR A 151 9.63 -4.39 -16.04
N PRO A 152 10.40 -3.29 -16.05
CA PRO A 152 11.07 -2.87 -17.28
C PRO A 152 11.92 -4.04 -17.80
N ALA A 153 11.77 -4.34 -19.09
CA ALA A 153 12.50 -5.38 -19.81
C ALA A 153 14.00 -5.07 -19.87
#